data_AF-A0AAW4W2B7-F1
#
_entry.id   AF-A0AAW4W2B7-F1
#
_cell.length_a   1.000
_cell.length_b   1.000
_cell.length_c   1.000
_cell.angle_alpha   90.00
_cell.angle_beta   90.00
_cell.angle_gamma   90.00
#
_symmetry.space_group_name_H-M   'P 1'
#
loop_
_entity.id
_entity.type
_entity.pdbx_description
1 polymer ?
#
loop_
_entity_poly.entity_id
_entity_poly.type
_entity_poly.pdbx_seq_one_letter_code
_entity_poly.pdbx_strand_id
1 'polypeptide(L)'
;MKTIRQIADEIGVSKTAVNKQIANLGLRSGLRKNGNQFAIDEQQEALIKQAFSEKSQTEIENQTQTKSQTENHEVSDLVCVLQATIDTLQGQLEVKDRQIEQQAQTITRLTDALAAERLRPFTLVPFNSSSLLEREKSFNRNEKQYRVEAGGSGYLKEKIHDKKS
;
A
#
# COMPACT_ATOMS: atom_id res chain seq x y z
N MET A 1 -44.92 -53.59 9.21
CA MET A 1 -45.59 -52.59 10.06
C MET A 1 -44.69 -52.28 11.24
N LYS A 2 -44.43 -51.00 11.50
CA LYS A 2 -43.59 -50.54 12.62
C LYS A 2 -44.45 -49.89 13.70
N THR A 3 -43.86 -49.71 14.87
CA THR A 3 -44.48 -48.97 15.98
C THR A 3 -43.88 -47.58 16.11
N ILE A 4 -44.61 -46.67 16.76
CA ILE A 4 -44.12 -45.31 17.10
C ILE A 4 -42.77 -45.37 17.84
N ARG A 5 -42.53 -46.41 18.65
CA ARG A 5 -41.26 -46.60 19.35
C ARG A 5 -40.11 -46.81 18.37
N GLN A 6 -40.28 -47.71 17.40
CA GLN A 6 -39.23 -48.01 16.42
C GLN A 6 -38.92 -46.79 15.54
N ILE A 7 -39.95 -46.04 15.14
CA ILE A 7 -39.77 -44.81 14.37
C ILE A 7 -39.03 -43.74 15.20
N ALA A 8 -39.39 -43.61 16.48
CA ALA A 8 -38.71 -42.70 17.40
C ALA A 8 -37.23 -43.07 17.58
N ASP A 9 -36.94 -44.36 17.75
CA ASP A 9 -35.57 -44.87 17.90
C ASP A 9 -34.75 -44.70 16.59
N GLU A 10 -35.37 -44.87 15.42
CA GLU A 10 -34.72 -44.67 14.10
C GLU A 10 -34.44 -43.20 13.76
N ILE A 11 -35.34 -42.28 14.13
CA ILE A 11 -35.17 -40.84 13.88
C ILE A 11 -34.35 -40.17 15.02
N GLY A 12 -34.15 -40.86 16.15
CA GLY A 12 -33.45 -40.32 17.31
C GLY A 12 -34.26 -39.28 18.11
N VAL A 13 -35.60 -39.34 18.04
CA VAL A 13 -36.52 -38.41 18.71
C VAL A 13 -37.35 -39.12 19.77
N SER A 14 -38.03 -38.36 20.64
CA SER A 14 -38.91 -38.97 21.64
C SER A 14 -40.21 -39.52 21.02
N LYS A 15 -40.76 -40.59 21.60
CA LYS A 15 -42.08 -41.14 21.22
C LYS A 15 -43.19 -40.09 21.26
N THR A 16 -43.10 -39.15 22.20
CA THR A 16 -44.04 -38.03 22.33
C THR A 16 -43.92 -37.06 21.15
N ALA A 17 -42.71 -36.79 20.67
CA ALA A 17 -42.49 -35.97 19.49
C ALA A 17 -43.12 -36.63 18.25
N VAL A 18 -42.92 -37.94 18.06
CA VAL A 18 -43.56 -38.69 16.96
C VAL A 18 -45.09 -38.65 17.07
N ASN A 19 -45.64 -38.88 18.27
CA ASN A 19 -47.09 -38.77 18.52
C ASN A 19 -47.66 -37.38 18.21
N LYS A 20 -46.91 -36.32 18.55
CA LYS A 20 -47.29 -34.94 18.26
C LYS A 20 -47.23 -34.69 16.75
N GLN A 21 -46.21 -35.20 16.06
CA GLN A 21 -46.07 -35.03 14.62
C GLN A 21 -47.16 -35.76 13.84
N ILE A 22 -47.51 -36.98 14.25
CA ILE A 22 -48.68 -37.71 13.71
C ILE A 22 -49.97 -36.91 13.88
N ALA A 23 -50.15 -36.22 15.02
CA ALA A 23 -51.29 -35.35 15.26
C ALA A 23 -51.28 -34.13 14.33
N ASN A 24 -50.12 -33.49 14.16
CA ASN A 24 -49.94 -32.33 13.28
C ASN A 24 -50.22 -32.67 11.82
N LEU A 25 -49.82 -33.86 11.38
CA LEU A 25 -50.06 -34.36 10.02
C LEU A 25 -51.50 -34.87 9.81
N GLY A 26 -52.35 -34.86 10.84
CA GLY A 26 -53.72 -35.38 10.77
C GLY A 26 -53.80 -36.90 10.58
N LEU A 27 -52.70 -37.63 10.72
CA LEU A 27 -52.61 -39.07 10.44
C LEU A 27 -53.26 -39.93 11.52
N ARG A 28 -53.64 -39.35 12.68
CA ARG A 28 -54.22 -40.07 13.84
C ARG A 28 -55.43 -40.94 13.48
N SER A 29 -56.30 -40.48 12.59
CA SER A 29 -57.51 -41.20 12.17
C SER A 29 -57.21 -42.35 11.21
N GLY A 30 -56.07 -42.32 10.52
CA GLY A 30 -55.64 -43.35 9.57
C GLY A 30 -54.76 -44.45 10.17
N LEU A 31 -54.40 -44.36 11.44
CA LEU A 31 -53.57 -45.36 12.10
C LEU A 31 -54.41 -46.53 12.61
N ARG A 32 -53.98 -47.75 12.30
CA ARG A 32 -54.56 -48.96 12.88
C ARG A 32 -54.03 -49.14 14.30
N LYS A 33 -54.93 -49.40 15.25
CA LYS A 33 -54.54 -49.70 16.64
C LYS A 33 -54.41 -51.20 16.82
N ASN A 34 -53.22 -51.67 17.19
CA ASN A 34 -52.99 -53.05 17.59
C ASN A 34 -52.84 -53.08 19.12
N GLY A 35 -53.94 -53.39 19.81
CA GLY A 35 -54.03 -53.30 21.27
C GLY A 35 -53.82 -51.88 21.80
N ASN A 36 -52.74 -51.67 22.57
CA ASN A 36 -52.38 -50.38 23.15
C ASN A 36 -51.41 -49.55 22.31
N GLN A 37 -51.04 -50.01 21.11
CA GLN A 37 -50.04 -49.36 20.26
C GLN A 37 -50.62 -49.05 18.87
N PHE A 38 -50.15 -47.96 18.26
CA PHE A 38 -50.44 -47.66 16.88
C PHE A 38 -49.47 -48.41 15.97
N ALA A 39 -50.02 -49.14 15.00
CA ALA A 39 -49.29 -49.74 13.90
C ALA A 39 -49.17 -48.70 12.78
N ILE A 40 -47.93 -48.45 12.35
CA ILE A 40 -47.59 -47.51 11.31
C ILE A 40 -47.21 -48.30 10.05
N ASP A 41 -47.90 -47.97 8.96
CA ASP A 41 -47.63 -48.52 7.63
C ASP A 41 -46.47 -47.77 6.96
N GLU A 42 -45.85 -48.38 5.96
CA GLU A 42 -44.65 -47.85 5.28
C GLU A 42 -44.87 -46.45 4.68
N GLN A 43 -46.08 -46.17 4.17
CA GLN A 43 -46.47 -44.85 3.66
C GLN A 43 -46.51 -43.79 4.77
N GLN A 44 -47.05 -44.14 5.93
CA GLN A 44 -47.14 -43.23 7.07
C GLN A 44 -45.75 -43.01 7.69
N GLU A 45 -44.91 -44.04 7.72
CA GLU A 45 -43.52 -43.95 8.14
C GLU A 45 -42.75 -42.93 7.28
N ALA A 46 -42.88 -42.99 5.96
CA ALA A 46 -42.24 -42.05 5.04
C ALA A 46 -42.68 -40.60 5.30
N LEU A 47 -43.99 -40.35 5.45
CA LEU A 47 -44.53 -39.03 5.76
C LEU A 47 -44.03 -38.48 7.10
N ILE A 48 -43.98 -39.34 8.13
CA ILE A 48 -43.48 -38.94 9.45
C ILE A 48 -41.99 -38.58 9.37
N LYS A 49 -41.18 -39.42 8.72
CA LYS A 49 -39.73 -39.18 8.53
C LYS A 49 -39.48 -37.88 7.77
N GLN A 50 -40.17 -37.66 6.65
CA GLN A 50 -40.08 -36.45 5.86
C GLN A 50 -40.44 -35.21 6.68
N ALA A 51 -41.54 -35.26 7.45
CA ALA A 51 -41.98 -34.12 8.25
C ALA A 51 -41.01 -33.80 9.41
N PHE A 52 -40.21 -34.76 9.87
CA PHE A 52 -39.11 -34.50 10.80
C PHE A 52 -37.90 -33.89 10.09
N SER A 53 -37.54 -34.39 8.90
CA SER A 53 -36.46 -33.83 8.08
C SER A 53 -36.72 -32.40 7.62
N GLU A 54 -37.93 -32.09 7.13
CA GLU A 54 -38.32 -30.74 6.69
C GLU A 54 -38.33 -29.72 7.83
N LYS A 55 -38.69 -30.15 9.03
CA LYS A 55 -38.69 -29.28 10.22
C LYS A 55 -37.26 -28.97 10.68
N SER A 56 -36.35 -29.93 10.60
CA SER A 56 -34.92 -29.67 10.78
C SER A 56 -34.37 -28.76 9.68
N GLN A 57 -34.80 -28.92 8.43
CA GLN A 57 -34.36 -28.08 7.31
C GLN A 57 -34.79 -26.61 7.48
N THR A 58 -36.04 -26.36 7.90
CA THR A 58 -36.59 -25.00 8.06
C THR A 58 -36.07 -24.25 9.30
N GLU A 59 -35.60 -24.96 10.33
CA GLU A 59 -34.86 -24.35 11.46
C GLU A 59 -33.38 -24.09 11.11
N ILE A 60 -32.77 -24.94 10.26
CA ILE A 60 -31.40 -24.76 9.78
C ILE A 60 -31.30 -23.64 8.75
N GLU A 61 -32.24 -23.53 7.80
CA GLU A 61 -32.26 -22.49 6.76
C GLU A 61 -32.48 -21.08 7.33
N ASN A 62 -33.39 -20.92 8.30
CA ASN A 62 -33.60 -19.62 8.95
C ASN A 62 -32.39 -19.17 9.80
N GLN A 63 -31.64 -20.11 10.41
CA GLN A 63 -30.42 -19.78 11.16
C GLN A 63 -29.19 -19.59 10.28
N THR A 64 -29.06 -20.33 9.17
CA THR A 64 -27.95 -20.13 8.23
C THR A 64 -28.11 -18.83 7.45
N GLN A 65 -29.33 -18.39 7.16
CA GLN A 65 -29.54 -17.14 6.42
C GLN A 65 -29.26 -15.89 7.26
N THR A 66 -29.53 -15.89 8.57
CA THR A 66 -29.21 -14.74 9.46
C THR A 66 -27.75 -14.70 9.90
N LYS A 67 -27.08 -15.85 10.11
CA LYS A 67 -25.66 -15.88 10.52
C LYS A 67 -24.68 -15.65 9.37
N SER A 68 -24.99 -16.19 8.18
CA SER A 68 -24.11 -16.03 7.02
C SER A 68 -24.12 -14.62 6.45
N GLN A 69 -25.16 -13.82 6.71
CA GLN A 69 -25.23 -12.43 6.24
C GLN A 69 -24.47 -11.47 7.15
N THR A 70 -24.45 -11.68 8.47
CA THR A 70 -23.66 -10.85 9.40
C THR A 70 -22.17 -11.13 9.29
N GLU A 71 -21.75 -12.40 9.21
CA GLU A 71 -20.34 -12.75 9.11
C GLU A 71 -19.71 -12.33 7.77
N ASN A 72 -20.43 -12.48 6.65
CA ASN A 72 -19.92 -11.99 5.36
C ASN A 72 -19.88 -10.45 5.30
N HIS A 73 -20.77 -9.75 5.99
CA HIS A 73 -20.73 -8.28 6.01
C HIS A 73 -19.53 -7.76 6.81
N GLU A 74 -19.25 -8.34 7.98
CA GLU A 74 -18.09 -7.95 8.80
C GLU A 74 -16.75 -8.29 8.13
N VAL A 75 -16.66 -9.46 7.48
CA VAL A 75 -15.48 -9.83 6.67
C VAL A 75 -15.34 -8.92 5.46
N SER A 76 -16.44 -8.55 4.79
CA SER A 76 -16.44 -7.61 3.67
C SER A 76 -15.97 -6.21 4.10
N ASP A 77 -16.40 -5.74 5.27
CA ASP A 77 -16.01 -4.44 5.81
C ASP A 77 -14.51 -4.42 6.17
N LEU A 78 -14.01 -5.51 6.77
CA LEU A 78 -12.58 -5.65 7.06
C LEU A 78 -11.74 -5.71 5.77
N VAL A 79 -12.19 -6.44 4.75
CA VAL A 79 -11.53 -6.48 3.44
C VAL A 79 -11.51 -5.11 2.79
N CYS A 80 -12.59 -4.32 2.91
CA CYS A 80 -12.65 -2.95 2.40
C CYS A 80 -11.64 -2.03 3.10
N VAL A 81 -11.54 -2.09 4.43
CA VAL A 81 -10.56 -1.31 5.20
C VAL A 81 -9.13 -1.73 4.85
N LEU A 82 -8.86 -3.03 4.73
CA LEU A 82 -7.55 -3.54 4.33
C LEU A 82 -7.17 -3.09 2.91
N GLN A 83 -8.11 -3.13 1.97
CA GLN A 83 -7.87 -2.65 0.60
C GLN A 83 -7.56 -1.16 0.58
N ALA A 84 -8.35 -0.33 1.28
CA ALA A 84 -8.07 1.10 1.39
C ALA A 84 -6.72 1.41 2.05
N THR A 85 -6.31 0.58 3.02
CA THR A 85 -5.01 0.68 3.67
C THR A 85 -3.88 0.30 2.71
N ILE A 86 -4.05 -0.77 1.91
CA ILE A 86 -3.10 -1.18 0.87
C ILE A 86 -2.93 -0.07 -0.17
N ASP A 87 -4.03 0.48 -0.68
CA ASP A 87 -4.00 1.56 -1.68
C ASP A 87 -3.27 2.80 -1.13
N THR A 88 -3.54 3.14 0.15
CA THR A 88 -2.85 4.25 0.83
C THR A 88 -1.35 3.97 0.99
N LEU A 89 -0.96 2.77 1.39
CA LEU A 89 0.44 2.39 1.55
C LEU A 89 1.18 2.34 0.21
N GLN A 90 0.54 1.85 -0.85
CA GLN A 90 1.09 1.87 -2.21
C GLN A 90 1.31 3.30 -2.70
N GLY A 91 0.33 4.20 -2.52
CA GLY A 91 0.50 5.62 -2.85
C GLY A 91 1.63 6.27 -2.07
N GLN A 92 1.81 5.94 -0.79
CA GLN A 92 2.93 6.44 0.00
C GLN A 92 4.29 5.92 -0.49
N LEU A 93 4.37 4.66 -0.90
CA LEU A 93 5.58 4.08 -1.47
C LEU A 93 5.96 4.76 -2.78
N GLU A 94 5.00 4.94 -3.70
CA GLU A 94 5.25 5.64 -4.96
C GLU A 94 5.80 7.06 -4.76
N VAL A 95 5.24 7.81 -3.80
CA VAL A 95 5.73 9.14 -3.46
C VAL A 95 7.15 9.09 -2.89
N LYS A 96 7.45 8.13 -2.02
CA LYS A 96 8.80 7.94 -1.46
C LYS A 96 9.81 7.55 -2.54
N ASP A 97 9.45 6.65 -3.44
CA ASP A 97 10.32 6.21 -4.54
C ASP A 97 10.65 7.37 -5.47
N ARG A 98 9.67 8.21 -5.83
CA ARG A 98 9.92 9.44 -6.60
C ARG A 98 10.84 10.41 -5.86
N GLN A 99 10.66 10.57 -4.56
CA GLN A 99 11.51 11.44 -3.75
C GLN A 99 12.96 10.93 -3.71
N ILE A 100 13.16 9.61 -3.60
CA ILE A 100 14.47 8.98 -3.65
C ILE A 100 15.11 9.20 -5.03
N GLU A 101 14.35 9.03 -6.11
CA GLU A 101 14.84 9.25 -7.47
C GLU A 101 15.29 10.71 -7.68
N GLN A 102 14.52 11.68 -7.20
CA GLN A 102 14.90 13.11 -7.27
C GLN A 102 16.17 13.42 -6.48
N GLN A 103 16.31 12.83 -5.29
CA GLN A 103 17.53 12.98 -4.49
C GLN A 103 18.74 12.35 -5.18
N ALA A 104 18.58 11.16 -5.74
CA ALA A 104 19.63 10.49 -6.51
C ALA A 104 20.08 11.33 -7.71
N GLN A 105 19.15 11.89 -8.48
CA GLN A 105 19.47 12.80 -9.59
C GLN A 105 20.23 14.05 -9.13
N THR A 106 19.85 14.62 -7.99
CA THR A 106 20.53 15.79 -7.42
C THR A 106 21.97 15.46 -7.02
N ILE A 107 22.17 14.31 -6.38
CA ILE A 107 23.50 13.81 -5.99
C ILE A 107 24.36 13.60 -7.25
N THR A 108 23.81 12.97 -8.29
CA THR A 108 24.52 12.78 -9.56
C THR A 108 24.95 14.11 -10.16
N ARG A 109 24.04 15.09 -10.25
CA ARG A 109 24.36 16.43 -10.78
C ARG A 109 25.45 17.14 -9.98
N LEU A 110 25.39 17.08 -8.65
CA LEU A 110 26.42 17.68 -7.80
C LEU A 110 27.77 16.97 -7.96
N THR A 111 27.75 15.65 -8.09
CA THR A 111 28.95 14.84 -8.32
C THR A 111 29.58 15.18 -9.67
N ASP A 112 28.78 15.31 -10.72
CA ASP A 112 29.24 15.70 -12.05
C ASP A 112 29.81 17.12 -12.07
N ALA A 113 29.16 18.07 -11.38
CA ALA A 113 29.66 19.43 -11.26
C ALA A 113 31.00 19.50 -10.53
N LEU A 114 31.16 18.72 -9.45
CA LEU A 114 32.42 18.61 -8.71
C LEU A 114 33.50 17.91 -9.55
N ALA A 115 33.15 16.89 -10.33
CA ALA A 115 34.07 16.24 -11.25
C ALA A 115 34.52 17.20 -12.37
N ALA A 116 33.59 18.00 -12.91
CA ALA A 116 33.90 19.03 -13.91
C ALA A 116 34.83 20.11 -13.33
N GLU A 117 34.62 20.54 -12.08
CA GLU A 117 35.50 21.46 -11.36
C GLU A 117 36.92 20.87 -11.22
N ARG A 118 37.01 19.59 -10.83
CA ARG A 118 38.27 18.88 -10.62
C ARG A 118 39.02 18.60 -11.92
N LEU A 119 38.31 18.45 -13.03
CA LEU A 119 38.86 18.19 -14.36
C LEU A 119 39.04 19.47 -15.19
N ARG A 120 38.76 20.68 -14.67
CA ARG A 120 39.05 21.92 -15.40
C ARG A 120 40.55 22.01 -15.67
N PRO A 121 41.02 21.92 -16.93
CA PRO A 121 42.42 22.17 -17.22
C PRO A 121 42.69 23.64 -16.90
N PHE A 122 43.78 23.91 -16.17
CA PHE A 122 44.25 25.27 -15.90
C PHE A 122 44.55 25.96 -17.24
N THR A 123 43.63 26.79 -17.72
CA THR A 123 43.80 27.50 -18.99
C THR A 123 44.85 28.59 -18.80
N LEU A 124 46.10 28.27 -19.12
CA LEU A 124 47.14 29.28 -19.33
C LEU A 124 46.76 30.08 -20.58
N VAL A 125 46.32 31.32 -20.38
CA VAL A 125 46.19 32.29 -21.49
C VAL A 125 47.59 32.43 -22.11
N PRO A 126 47.79 32.20 -23.42
CA PRO A 126 49.09 32.31 -24.03
C PRO A 126 49.62 33.73 -23.84
N PHE A 127 50.77 33.84 -23.16
CA PHE A 127 51.47 35.09 -22.93
C PHE A 127 51.91 35.66 -24.28
N ASN A 128 51.17 36.66 -24.79
CA ASN A 128 51.51 37.33 -26.03
C ASN A 128 52.57 38.40 -25.76
N SER A 129 53.84 38.06 -26.00
CA SER A 129 54.98 38.99 -25.85
C SER A 129 54.83 40.26 -26.70
N SER A 130 54.08 40.23 -27.79
CA SER A 130 53.86 41.39 -28.67
C SER A 130 52.97 42.46 -28.03
N SER A 131 51.95 42.07 -27.24
CA SER A 131 51.09 43.04 -26.55
C SER A 131 51.81 43.74 -25.39
N LEU A 132 52.80 43.07 -24.79
CA LEU A 132 53.63 43.65 -23.73
C LEU A 132 54.60 44.69 -24.28
N LEU A 133 55.25 44.39 -25.42
CA LEU A 133 56.13 45.35 -26.11
C LEU A 133 55.38 46.59 -26.60
N GLU A 134 54.15 46.44 -27.11
CA GLU A 134 53.26 47.55 -27.47
C GLU A 134 52.93 48.43 -26.26
N ARG A 135 52.65 47.80 -25.11
CA ARG A 135 52.35 48.49 -23.86
C ARG A 135 53.56 49.23 -23.30
N GLU A 136 54.74 48.63 -23.37
CA GLU A 136 56.00 49.21 -22.89
C GLU A 136 56.49 50.37 -23.77
N LYS A 137 56.35 50.25 -25.10
CA LYS A 137 56.62 51.36 -26.02
C LYS A 137 55.67 52.54 -25.80
N SER A 138 54.40 52.26 -25.49
CA SER A 138 53.39 53.27 -25.23
C SER A 138 53.58 53.95 -23.87
N PHE A 139 54.00 53.19 -22.86
CA PHE A 139 54.39 53.73 -21.55
C PHE A 139 55.59 54.69 -21.65
N ASN A 140 56.65 54.29 -22.37
CA ASN A 140 57.83 55.14 -22.59
C ASN A 140 57.52 56.42 -23.41
N ARG A 141 56.56 56.36 -24.35
CA ARG A 141 56.08 57.55 -25.07
C ARG A 141 55.35 58.52 -24.15
N ASN A 142 54.52 58.01 -23.24
CA ASN A 142 53.82 58.84 -22.26
C ASN A 142 54.79 59.44 -21.23
N GLU A 143 55.78 58.71 -20.71
CA GLU A 143 56.79 59.29 -19.81
C GLU A 143 57.58 60.42 -20.48
N LYS A 144 57.95 60.28 -21.75
CA LYS A 144 58.61 61.36 -22.48
C LYS A 144 57.68 62.58 -22.65
N GLN A 145 56.39 62.36 -22.89
CA GLN A 145 55.40 63.45 -22.96
C GLN A 145 55.26 64.17 -21.60
N TYR A 146 55.10 63.43 -20.50
CA TYR A 146 55.06 64.00 -19.15
C TYR A 146 56.33 64.79 -18.78
N ARG A 147 57.51 64.37 -19.26
CA ARG A 147 58.77 65.08 -19.01
C ARG A 147 58.94 66.36 -19.84
N VAL A 148 58.22 66.49 -20.96
CA VAL A 148 58.21 67.73 -21.77
C VAL A 148 57.21 68.74 -21.20
N GLU A 149 56.11 68.27 -20.60
CA GLU A 149 55.12 69.13 -19.95
C GLU A 149 55.55 69.60 -18.54
N ALA A 150 56.30 68.77 -17.80
CA ALA A 150 56.92 69.16 -16.54
C ALA A 150 58.30 69.79 -16.80
N GLY A 151 58.30 71.06 -17.22
CA GLY A 151 59.51 71.84 -17.35
C GLY A 151 60.29 71.94 -16.02
N GLY A 152 61.35 71.14 -15.90
CA GLY A 152 62.47 71.36 -14.97
C GLY A 152 62.26 71.00 -13.48
N SER A 153 63.25 70.28 -12.95
CA SER A 153 63.65 70.15 -11.54
C SER A 153 62.75 69.36 -10.58
N GLY A 154 63.31 68.30 -9.98
CA GLY A 154 62.81 67.74 -8.72
C GLY A 154 63.09 66.25 -8.54
N TYR A 155 64.22 65.90 -7.91
CA TYR A 155 64.46 64.58 -7.36
C TYR A 155 63.59 64.35 -6.12
N LEU A 156 62.85 63.25 -6.05
CA LEU A 156 62.45 62.63 -4.78
C LEU A 156 62.65 61.12 -4.87
N LYS A 157 63.75 60.66 -4.25
CA LYS A 157 63.94 59.26 -3.84
C LYS A 157 62.98 58.97 -2.71
N GLU A 158 62.16 57.93 -2.84
CA GLU A 158 61.53 57.30 -1.67
C GLU A 158 61.96 55.83 -1.59
N LYS A 159 62.44 55.47 -0.39
CA LYS A 159 63.18 54.26 -0.07
C LYS A 159 62.27 53.03 -0.13
N ILE A 160 62.63 52.08 -0.99
CA ILE A 160 62.26 50.68 -0.81
C ILE A 160 63.08 50.15 0.36
N HIS A 161 62.45 49.65 1.42
CA HIS A 161 63.04 48.65 2.31
C HIS A 161 62.11 47.45 2.35
N ASP A 162 62.58 46.36 1.75
CA ASP A 162 62.00 45.02 1.77
C ASP A 162 62.86 44.15 2.72
N LYS A 163 62.20 43.26 3.49
CA LYS A 163 62.76 42.09 4.22
C LYS A 163 63.70 42.39 5.42
N LYS A 164 63.80 41.61 6.52
CA LYS A 164 63.56 40.18 6.79
C LYS A 164 63.79 39.91 8.31
N SER A 165 63.15 38.86 8.83
CA SER A 165 63.41 38.15 10.11
C SER A 165 62.93 38.77 11.43
#